data_AF-K7FM80-F1
#
_entry.id   AF-K7FM80-F1
#
_cell.length_a   1.000
_cell.length_b   1.000
_cell.length_c   1.000
_cell.angle_alpha   90.00
_cell.angle_beta   90.00
_cell.angle_gamma   90.00
#
_symmetry.space_group_name_H-M   'P 1'
#
loop_
_entity.id
_entity.type
_entity.pdbx_description
1 polymer ?
#
loop_
_entity_poly.entity_id
_entity_poly.type
_entity_poly.pdbx_seq_one_letter_code
_entity_poly.pdbx_strand_id
1 'polypeptide(L)'
;MIDSVKIRRQCSLDFYSHYEFLCAVQGCVPLKFVKANVNQGILEINADRLKTADWTPLVNAIRHNKTLTSIVIKSFHQQGLGETGTERYKTYFRRRIPAIRSKDLTSQLCKAIRGCLNISSALKNLELEGLLLRERDLILLTKGLAKTSSLESLSLARCPIGDGGLETICQSVKNSANIKSINFTGCNLTWRGAEHLANVLKHQAMKRHGEAWVESLRYRRPDLDCMAGLRRITLNCNTLVGDQGARAFAECLGEDLWLKALDMQQCGISNDGAKSLLDAFQSNTTLVILDVRKNPLIDHTLMKKLTERVLMNGNSASSEYKWLTSPSKDVFKPKSKKRTIVLGNGRKGKATIRIGLSSKKPIQPGKSPSDKDSYSPKPLPPGAYGFLPWRTAERAKRCRGFPVDDTRELPMKFQV
;
A
#
# COMPACT_ATOMS: atom_id res chain seq x y z
N MET A 1 -37.21 22.57 -1.58
CA MET A 1 -36.03 23.32 -2.13
C MET A 1 -34.87 23.44 -1.14
N ILE A 2 -35.15 23.52 0.18
CA ILE A 2 -34.16 23.66 1.27
C ILE A 2 -33.30 22.40 1.50
N ASP A 3 -33.87 21.20 1.33
CA ASP A 3 -33.11 19.94 1.49
C ASP A 3 -31.96 19.83 0.47
N SER A 4 -32.13 20.38 -0.74
CA SER A 4 -31.08 20.38 -1.75
C SER A 4 -29.86 21.22 -1.36
N VAL A 5 -30.02 22.22 -0.48
CA VAL A 5 -28.93 23.10 -0.03
C VAL A 5 -28.21 22.49 1.17
N LYS A 6 -28.97 21.90 2.12
CA LYS A 6 -28.40 21.14 3.24
C LYS A 6 -27.63 19.92 2.75
N ILE A 7 -28.19 19.15 1.82
CA ILE A 7 -27.53 18.00 1.18
C ILE A 7 -26.28 18.46 0.42
N ARG A 8 -26.33 19.58 -0.32
CA ARG A 8 -25.13 20.13 -1.00
C ARG A 8 -24.03 20.56 -0.02
N ARG A 9 -24.38 21.16 1.12
CA ARG A 9 -23.41 21.48 2.19
C ARG A 9 -22.83 20.21 2.82
N GLN A 10 -23.65 19.19 3.08
CA GLN A 10 -23.21 17.94 3.68
C GLN A 10 -22.36 17.08 2.74
N CYS A 11 -22.69 17.08 1.44
CA CYS A 11 -21.85 16.52 0.37
C CYS A 11 -20.48 17.22 0.25
N SER A 12 -20.39 18.49 0.65
CA SER A 12 -19.11 19.21 0.68
C SER A 12 -18.26 18.87 1.90
N LEU A 13 -18.85 18.29 2.95
CA LEU A 13 -18.20 18.03 4.24
C LEU A 13 -17.76 16.57 4.40
N ASP A 14 -18.39 15.64 3.69
CA ASP A 14 -18.08 14.21 3.79
C ASP A 14 -18.21 13.50 2.43
N PHE A 15 -17.24 12.64 2.14
CA PHE A 15 -17.18 11.85 0.90
C PHE A 15 -18.34 10.87 0.82
N TYR A 16 -18.67 10.18 1.92
CA TYR A 16 -19.70 9.15 1.90
C TYR A 16 -21.08 9.76 1.66
N SER A 17 -21.37 10.87 2.35
CA SER A 17 -22.60 11.65 2.14
C SER A 17 -22.77 12.09 0.68
N HIS A 18 -21.68 12.53 0.03
CA HIS A 18 -21.71 12.89 -1.40
C HIS A 18 -21.91 11.68 -2.32
N TYR A 19 -21.23 10.57 -2.02
CA TYR A 19 -21.35 9.34 -2.79
C TYR A 19 -22.74 8.71 -2.69
N GLU A 20 -23.35 8.71 -1.49
CA GLU A 20 -24.70 8.22 -1.24
C GLU A 20 -25.74 9.02 -2.01
N PHE A 21 -25.61 10.36 -2.01
CA PHE A 21 -26.45 11.22 -2.83
C PHE A 21 -26.32 10.92 -4.33
N LEU A 22 -25.08 10.77 -4.83
CA LEU A 22 -24.84 10.44 -6.24
C LEU A 22 -25.39 9.06 -6.63
N CYS A 23 -25.32 8.08 -5.73
CA CYS A 23 -25.92 6.77 -5.94
C CYS A 23 -27.45 6.87 -6.01
N ALA A 24 -28.09 7.62 -5.11
CA ALA A 24 -29.53 7.82 -5.10
C ALA A 24 -30.02 8.50 -6.40
N VAL A 25 -29.30 9.53 -6.89
CA VAL A 25 -29.63 10.22 -8.14
C VAL A 25 -29.52 9.30 -9.36
N GLN A 26 -28.60 8.32 -9.33
CA GLN A 26 -28.38 7.39 -10.44
C GLN A 26 -29.12 6.05 -10.28
N GLY A 27 -29.99 5.91 -9.28
CA GLY A 27 -30.73 4.67 -9.02
C GLY A 27 -29.82 3.49 -8.63
N CYS A 28 -28.63 3.76 -8.09
CA CYS A 28 -27.66 2.77 -7.66
C CYS A 28 -27.65 2.65 -6.13
N VAL A 29 -27.24 1.48 -5.62
CA VAL A 29 -27.11 1.25 -4.17
C VAL A 29 -25.67 1.52 -3.74
N PRO A 30 -25.41 2.34 -2.72
CA PRO A 30 -24.07 2.57 -2.20
C PRO A 30 -23.40 1.26 -1.80
N LEU A 31 -22.16 1.09 -2.24
CA LEU A 31 -21.43 -0.15 -1.99
C LEU A 31 -21.01 -0.26 -0.52
N LYS A 32 -21.35 -1.40 0.11
CA LYS A 32 -21.10 -1.65 1.54
C LYS A 32 -19.63 -1.46 1.96
N PHE A 33 -18.69 -1.75 1.06
CA PHE A 33 -17.26 -1.59 1.34
C PHE A 33 -16.79 -0.14 1.30
N VAL A 34 -17.45 0.73 0.51
CA VAL A 34 -17.16 2.17 0.52
C VAL A 34 -17.58 2.75 1.86
N LYS A 35 -18.71 2.31 2.42
CA LYS A 35 -19.17 2.73 3.76
C LYS A 35 -18.18 2.37 4.88
N ALA A 36 -17.49 1.23 4.77
CA ALA A 36 -16.61 0.73 5.83
C ALA A 36 -15.30 1.53 5.97
N ASN A 37 -14.77 2.06 4.87
CA ASN A 37 -13.44 2.65 4.84
C ASN A 37 -13.44 4.19 4.98
N VAL A 38 -14.57 4.85 4.69
CA VAL A 38 -14.66 6.32 4.72
C VAL A 38 -14.51 6.92 6.13
N ASN A 39 -14.89 6.18 7.17
CA ASN A 39 -14.72 6.64 8.57
C ASN A 39 -13.25 6.84 8.97
N GLN A 40 -12.30 6.28 8.21
CA GLN A 40 -10.86 6.44 8.42
C GLN A 40 -10.22 7.40 7.39
N GLY A 41 -11.00 8.02 6.50
CA GLY A 41 -10.49 8.84 5.39
C GLY A 41 -9.85 8.03 4.27
N ILE A 42 -10.00 6.71 4.27
CA ILE A 42 -9.38 5.78 3.32
C ILE A 42 -10.45 5.28 2.35
N LEU A 43 -10.17 5.32 1.05
CA LEU A 43 -11.03 4.74 0.03
C LEU A 43 -10.28 3.59 -0.64
N GLU A 44 -10.49 2.37 -0.16
CA GLU A 44 -9.98 1.15 -0.81
C GLU A 44 -11.06 0.49 -1.67
N ILE A 45 -10.76 0.35 -2.97
CA ILE A 45 -11.66 -0.18 -3.99
C ILE A 45 -10.97 -1.34 -4.71
N ASN A 46 -11.63 -2.50 -4.73
CA ASN A 46 -11.29 -3.57 -5.66
C ASN A 46 -12.06 -3.38 -6.96
N ALA A 47 -11.36 -2.89 -7.98
CA ALA A 47 -11.91 -2.53 -9.28
C ALA A 47 -12.51 -3.72 -10.05
N ASP A 48 -12.08 -4.96 -9.76
CA ASP A 48 -12.56 -6.17 -10.43
C ASP A 48 -14.00 -6.54 -10.07
N ARG A 49 -14.48 -6.08 -8.91
CA ARG A 49 -15.82 -6.42 -8.39
C ARG A 49 -16.90 -5.42 -8.80
N LEU A 50 -16.50 -4.30 -9.42
CA LEU A 50 -17.38 -3.20 -9.77
C LEU A 50 -18.03 -3.39 -11.14
N LYS A 51 -19.34 -3.14 -11.23
CA LYS A 51 -20.05 -3.05 -12.51
C LYS A 51 -19.82 -1.67 -13.11
N THR A 52 -19.99 -1.53 -14.42
CA THR A 52 -19.85 -0.25 -15.14
C THR A 52 -20.73 0.86 -14.56
N ALA A 53 -21.96 0.53 -14.14
CA ALA A 53 -22.89 1.50 -13.54
C ALA A 53 -22.39 2.07 -12.20
N ASP A 54 -21.65 1.29 -11.42
CA ASP A 54 -21.16 1.69 -10.09
C ASP A 54 -19.97 2.66 -10.17
N TRP A 55 -19.30 2.76 -11.33
CA TRP A 55 -18.16 3.63 -11.54
C TRP A 55 -18.54 5.10 -11.68
N THR A 56 -19.65 5.41 -12.35
CA THR A 56 -20.07 6.80 -12.58
C THR A 56 -20.28 7.59 -11.29
N PRO A 57 -21.04 7.12 -10.28
CA PRO A 57 -21.22 7.88 -9.05
C PRO A 57 -19.91 7.92 -8.24
N LEU A 58 -19.09 6.87 -8.31
CA LEU A 58 -17.82 6.77 -7.60
C LEU A 58 -16.77 7.75 -8.13
N VAL A 59 -16.57 7.79 -9.44
CA VAL A 59 -15.64 8.70 -10.12
C VAL A 59 -16.05 10.16 -9.89
N ASN A 60 -17.35 10.46 -9.93
CA ASN A 60 -17.85 11.81 -9.65
C ASN A 60 -17.64 12.21 -8.18
N ALA A 61 -17.82 11.27 -7.24
CA ALA A 61 -17.53 11.51 -5.83
C ALA A 61 -16.03 11.76 -5.59
N ILE A 62 -15.16 10.97 -6.23
CA ILE A 62 -13.70 11.16 -6.15
C ILE A 62 -13.30 12.53 -6.72
N ARG A 63 -13.88 12.95 -7.85
CA ARG A 63 -13.53 14.19 -8.54
C ARG A 63 -13.64 15.44 -7.67
N HIS A 64 -14.62 15.50 -6.77
CA HIS A 64 -14.89 16.66 -5.91
C HIS A 64 -14.49 16.41 -4.46
N ASN A 65 -13.74 15.34 -4.20
CA ASN A 65 -13.37 14.99 -2.84
C ASN A 65 -12.37 16.00 -2.25
N LYS A 66 -12.58 16.34 -0.98
CA LYS A 66 -11.72 17.20 -0.16
C LYS A 66 -11.25 16.55 1.13
N THR A 67 -11.80 15.38 1.47
CA THR A 67 -11.72 14.80 2.82
C THR A 67 -10.90 13.54 2.91
N LEU A 68 -10.75 12.79 1.80
CA LEU A 68 -10.02 11.52 1.83
C LEU A 68 -8.52 11.80 1.93
N THR A 69 -7.89 11.07 2.84
CA THR A 69 -6.45 11.08 3.05
C THR A 69 -5.74 10.04 2.20
N SER A 70 -6.44 8.95 1.84
CA SER A 70 -5.89 7.87 1.02
C SER A 70 -6.91 7.35 0.01
N ILE A 71 -6.48 7.22 -1.25
CA ILE A 71 -7.26 6.58 -2.33
C ILE A 71 -6.46 5.40 -2.85
N VAL A 72 -7.04 4.21 -2.77
CA VAL A 72 -6.44 2.93 -3.15
C VAL A 72 -7.38 2.20 -4.09
N ILE A 73 -6.99 2.06 -5.36
CA ILE A 73 -7.78 1.37 -6.38
C ILE A 73 -6.94 0.24 -6.94
N LYS A 74 -7.36 -1.00 -6.66
CA LYS A 74 -6.62 -2.22 -7.01
C LYS A 74 -7.40 -3.07 -8.00
N SER A 75 -6.72 -3.52 -9.05
CA SER A 75 -7.18 -4.49 -10.04
C SER A 75 -6.23 -5.68 -10.02
N PHE A 76 -6.76 -6.88 -9.78
CA PHE A 76 -6.01 -8.14 -9.74
C PHE A 76 -6.26 -8.99 -10.99
N HIS A 77 -6.96 -8.44 -11.98
CA HIS A 77 -7.17 -9.11 -13.23
C HIS A 77 -5.90 -9.03 -14.10
N GLN A 78 -5.17 -10.14 -14.18
CA GLN A 78 -4.06 -10.32 -15.11
C GLN A 78 -4.56 -11.00 -16.40
N GLN A 79 -4.17 -10.46 -17.55
CA GLN A 79 -4.36 -11.12 -18.84
C GLN A 79 -3.27 -12.19 -18.96
N GLY A 80 -3.66 -13.43 -19.23
CA GLY A 80 -2.71 -14.50 -19.52
C GLY A 80 -1.91 -14.13 -20.77
N LEU A 81 -0.67 -13.69 -20.58
CA LEU A 81 0.33 -13.56 -21.62
C LEU A 81 1.07 -14.90 -21.69
N GLY A 82 0.87 -15.62 -22.80
CA GLY A 82 1.86 -16.52 -23.37
C GLY A 82 2.23 -17.76 -22.57
N GLU A 83 1.59 -18.86 -22.92
CA GLU A 83 2.03 -20.23 -22.73
C GLU A 83 3.54 -20.40 -23.02
N THR A 84 4.32 -20.77 -22.01
CA THR A 84 5.48 -21.65 -22.20
C THR A 84 5.49 -22.68 -21.07
N GLY A 85 5.39 -23.95 -21.44
CA GLY A 85 5.70 -25.08 -20.57
C GLY A 85 4.61 -25.54 -19.61
N THR A 86 3.75 -26.41 -20.11
CA THR A 86 3.23 -27.60 -19.40
C THR A 86 2.54 -27.36 -18.05
N GLU A 87 1.20 -27.29 -18.05
CA GLU A 87 0.27 -27.89 -17.06
C GLU A 87 -1.15 -27.46 -17.44
N ARG A 88 -1.70 -28.13 -18.46
CA ARG A 88 -3.12 -28.03 -18.80
C ARG A 88 -3.94 -28.80 -17.75
N TYR A 89 -5.18 -28.33 -17.59
CA TYR A 89 -6.33 -29.00 -16.98
C TYR A 89 -6.56 -28.78 -15.48
N LYS A 90 -7.38 -27.75 -15.19
CA LYS A 90 -8.57 -27.72 -14.29
C LYS A 90 -8.66 -26.44 -13.46
N THR A 91 -9.20 -25.38 -14.07
CA THR A 91 -10.32 -24.51 -13.60
C THR A 91 -10.22 -23.12 -14.21
N TYR A 92 -10.48 -23.01 -15.50
CA TYR A 92 -10.81 -21.73 -16.13
C TYR A 92 -12.21 -21.29 -15.68
N PHE A 93 -12.32 -20.75 -14.46
CA PHE A 93 -13.42 -19.82 -14.20
C PHE A 93 -13.18 -18.63 -15.13
N ARG A 94 -14.02 -18.50 -16.16
CA ARG A 94 -14.13 -17.32 -17.03
C ARG A 94 -14.25 -16.08 -16.13
N ARG A 95 -13.14 -15.45 -15.76
CA ARG A 95 -13.16 -14.18 -15.03
C ARG A 95 -13.71 -13.15 -16.00
N ARG A 96 -14.92 -12.65 -15.73
CA ARG A 96 -15.52 -11.53 -16.44
C ARG A 96 -14.49 -10.41 -16.53
N ILE A 97 -14.27 -9.87 -17.73
CA ILE A 97 -13.35 -8.75 -17.94
C ILE A 97 -13.87 -7.59 -17.05
N PRO A 98 -13.06 -7.09 -16.11
CA PRO A 98 -13.45 -5.96 -15.27
C PRO A 98 -13.81 -4.74 -16.10
N ALA A 99 -14.81 -3.98 -15.65
CA ALA A 99 -15.21 -2.75 -16.30
C ALA A 99 -14.05 -1.74 -16.39
N ILE A 100 -13.15 -1.72 -15.39
CA ILE A 100 -12.00 -0.82 -15.33
C ILE A 100 -10.98 -1.02 -16.47
N ARG A 101 -11.06 -2.11 -17.24
CA ARG A 101 -10.27 -2.30 -18.46
C ARG A 101 -10.76 -1.43 -19.61
N SER A 102 -11.97 -0.89 -19.52
CA SER A 102 -12.50 0.02 -20.53
C SER A 102 -11.64 1.27 -20.60
N LYS A 103 -11.23 1.58 -21.84
CA LYS A 103 -10.50 2.77 -22.23
C LYS A 103 -11.13 4.06 -21.73
N ASP A 104 -12.46 4.09 -21.67
CA ASP A 104 -13.22 5.26 -21.24
C ASP A 104 -13.23 5.39 -19.71
N LEU A 105 -13.34 4.25 -19.00
CA LEU A 105 -13.36 4.23 -17.55
C LEU A 105 -12.00 4.59 -16.95
N THR A 106 -10.88 4.09 -17.51
CA THR A 106 -9.55 4.51 -17.05
C THR A 106 -9.35 6.00 -17.23
N SER A 107 -9.80 6.54 -18.37
CA SER A 107 -9.68 7.97 -18.65
C SER A 107 -10.58 8.83 -17.75
N GLN A 108 -11.82 8.40 -17.51
CA GLN A 108 -12.73 9.04 -16.55
C GLN A 108 -12.16 9.01 -15.14
N LEU A 109 -11.59 7.88 -14.72
CA LEU A 109 -10.94 7.75 -13.43
C LEU A 109 -9.75 8.71 -13.31
N CYS A 110 -8.86 8.76 -14.29
CA CYS A 110 -7.73 9.69 -14.29
C CYS A 110 -8.17 11.16 -14.28
N LYS A 111 -9.25 11.50 -14.98
CA LYS A 111 -9.86 12.84 -14.92
C LYS A 111 -10.41 13.17 -13.52
N ALA A 112 -11.05 12.21 -12.87
CA ALA A 112 -11.53 12.40 -11.50
C ALA A 112 -10.39 12.51 -10.50
N ILE A 113 -9.37 11.66 -10.58
CA ILE A 113 -8.19 11.74 -9.71
C ILE A 113 -7.49 13.08 -9.92
N ARG A 114 -7.31 13.54 -11.16
CA ARG A 114 -6.80 14.89 -11.44
C ARG A 114 -7.66 15.98 -10.78
N GLY A 115 -8.99 15.87 -10.85
CA GLY A 115 -9.90 16.79 -10.16
C GLY A 115 -9.70 16.78 -8.64
N CYS A 116 -9.62 15.60 -8.05
CA CYS A 116 -9.37 15.38 -6.64
C CYS A 116 -8.02 16.00 -6.21
N LEU A 117 -6.97 15.75 -6.98
CA LEU A 117 -5.61 16.26 -6.74
C LEU A 117 -5.52 17.79 -6.78
N ASN A 118 -6.36 18.45 -7.59
CA ASN A 118 -6.41 19.91 -7.67
C ASN A 118 -7.21 20.56 -6.55
N ILE A 119 -8.14 19.83 -5.93
CA ILE A 119 -9.11 20.38 -4.96
C ILE A 119 -8.77 19.96 -3.53
N SER A 120 -8.24 18.75 -3.35
CA SER A 120 -7.99 18.15 -2.04
C SER A 120 -6.64 18.57 -1.48
N SER A 121 -6.67 19.26 -0.34
CA SER A 121 -5.49 19.48 0.51
C SER A 121 -5.25 18.34 1.51
N ALA A 122 -6.15 17.36 1.59
CA ALA A 122 -6.07 16.26 2.56
C ALA A 122 -5.43 14.98 2.00
N LEU A 123 -5.42 14.80 0.67
CA LEU A 123 -4.99 13.56 0.04
C LEU A 123 -3.47 13.37 0.13
N LYS A 124 -3.04 12.42 0.97
CA LYS A 124 -1.63 12.09 1.20
C LYS A 124 -1.17 10.88 0.40
N ASN A 125 -2.04 9.88 0.21
CA ASN A 125 -1.67 8.60 -0.39
C ASN A 125 -2.54 8.28 -1.61
N LEU A 126 -1.92 8.05 -2.77
CA LEU A 126 -2.59 7.62 -4.00
C LEU A 126 -1.98 6.31 -4.49
N GLU A 127 -2.76 5.22 -4.48
CA GLU A 127 -2.36 3.92 -4.99
C GLU A 127 -3.29 3.46 -6.10
N LEU A 128 -2.74 3.30 -7.30
CA LEU A 128 -3.41 2.72 -8.46
C LEU A 128 -2.67 1.46 -8.88
N GLU A 129 -3.28 0.31 -8.64
CA GLU A 129 -2.62 -0.97 -8.82
C GLU A 129 -3.27 -1.81 -9.92
N GLY A 130 -2.48 -2.29 -10.89
CA GLY A 130 -2.97 -3.20 -11.93
C GLY A 130 -3.92 -2.56 -12.95
N LEU A 131 -3.83 -1.24 -13.16
CA LEU A 131 -4.62 -0.50 -14.14
C LEU A 131 -3.86 -0.35 -15.46
N LEU A 132 -4.59 -0.43 -16.58
CA LEU A 132 -4.03 -0.18 -17.92
C LEU A 132 -4.06 1.33 -18.22
N LEU A 133 -3.06 2.05 -17.73
CA LEU A 133 -2.92 3.48 -17.95
C LEU A 133 -2.19 3.74 -19.27
N ARG A 134 -2.87 4.38 -20.22
CA ARG A 134 -2.25 4.82 -21.48
C ARG A 134 -1.55 6.16 -21.27
N GLU A 135 -0.66 6.51 -22.19
CA GLU A 135 0.07 7.77 -22.18
C GLU A 135 -0.84 9.00 -21.99
N ARG A 136 -1.97 9.06 -22.69
CA ARG A 136 -2.97 10.15 -22.52
C ARG A 136 -3.51 10.24 -21.09
N ASP A 137 -3.75 9.09 -20.45
CA ASP A 137 -4.27 9.00 -19.09
C ASP A 137 -3.19 9.42 -18.09
N LEU A 138 -1.93 9.07 -18.36
CA LEU A 138 -0.77 9.50 -17.57
C LEU A 138 -0.56 11.01 -17.67
N ILE A 139 -0.64 11.62 -18.86
CA ILE A 139 -0.54 13.08 -19.03
C ILE A 139 -1.63 13.81 -18.20
N LEU A 140 -2.83 13.23 -18.11
CA LEU A 140 -3.88 13.80 -17.25
C LEU A 140 -3.54 13.70 -15.76
N LEU A 141 -3.00 12.56 -15.33
CA LEU A 141 -2.54 12.36 -13.96
C LEU A 141 -1.38 13.30 -13.61
N THR A 142 -0.36 13.41 -14.46
CA THR A 142 0.82 14.26 -14.22
C THR A 142 0.47 15.74 -14.15
N LYS A 143 -0.50 16.21 -14.96
CA LYS A 143 -1.06 17.56 -14.81
C LYS A 143 -1.73 17.81 -13.45
N GLY A 144 -2.27 16.77 -12.83
CA GLY A 144 -2.77 16.83 -11.45
C GLY A 144 -1.63 16.81 -10.43
N LEU A 145 -0.70 15.86 -10.56
CA LEU A 145 0.46 15.72 -9.69
C LEU A 145 1.30 17.00 -9.60
N ALA A 146 1.51 17.70 -10.73
CA ALA A 146 2.28 18.94 -10.78
C ALA A 146 1.65 20.08 -9.95
N LYS A 147 0.33 20.04 -9.70
CA LYS A 147 -0.40 21.05 -8.92
C LYS A 147 -0.63 20.66 -7.47
N THR A 148 -0.36 19.40 -7.12
CA THR A 148 -0.66 18.90 -5.77
C THR A 148 0.32 19.45 -4.75
N SER A 149 -0.23 19.84 -3.59
CA SER A 149 0.53 20.30 -2.43
C SER A 149 0.40 19.38 -1.22
N SER A 150 -0.38 18.30 -1.31
CA SER A 150 -0.70 17.43 -0.17
C SER A 150 -0.18 16.00 -0.31
N LEU A 151 0.11 15.55 -1.53
CA LEU A 151 0.44 14.16 -1.82
C LEU A 151 1.84 13.80 -1.33
N GLU A 152 1.92 12.79 -0.47
CA GLU A 152 3.16 12.27 0.13
C GLU A 152 3.60 10.92 -0.50
N SER A 153 2.65 10.07 -0.91
CA SER A 153 2.92 8.74 -1.46
C SER A 153 2.15 8.50 -2.76
N LEU A 154 2.87 8.07 -3.81
CA LEU A 154 2.33 7.71 -5.12
C LEU A 154 2.73 6.26 -5.46
N SER A 155 1.74 5.38 -5.66
CA SER A 155 1.96 4.04 -6.18
C SER A 155 1.20 3.84 -7.48
N LEU A 156 1.92 3.43 -8.53
CA LEU A 156 1.34 2.96 -9.80
C LEU A 156 1.74 1.50 -10.06
N ALA A 157 1.80 0.68 -9.01
CA ALA A 157 2.29 -0.70 -9.10
C ALA A 157 1.48 -1.55 -10.10
N ARG A 158 2.16 -2.40 -10.85
CA ARG A 158 1.59 -3.31 -11.87
C ARG A 158 0.80 -2.60 -12.97
N CYS A 159 1.04 -1.31 -13.19
CA CYS A 159 0.52 -0.57 -14.33
C CYS A 159 1.59 -0.57 -15.43
N PRO A 160 1.34 -1.13 -16.63
CA PRO A 160 2.33 -1.18 -17.71
C PRO A 160 2.50 0.20 -18.36
N ILE A 161 3.25 1.06 -17.67
CA ILE A 161 3.49 2.46 -18.02
C ILE A 161 4.60 2.58 -19.07
N GLY A 162 5.62 1.72 -18.97
CA GLY A 162 6.83 1.79 -19.79
C GLY A 162 7.72 3.01 -19.48
N ASP A 163 8.87 3.10 -20.15
CA ASP A 163 9.86 4.14 -19.85
C ASP A 163 9.37 5.55 -20.20
N GLY A 164 8.71 5.75 -21.35
CA GLY A 164 8.19 7.07 -21.74
C GLY A 164 7.04 7.56 -20.84
N GLY A 165 6.20 6.64 -20.35
CA GLY A 165 5.20 6.98 -19.36
C GLY A 165 5.83 7.38 -18.02
N LEU A 166 6.90 6.69 -17.60
CA LEU A 166 7.65 7.02 -16.40
C LEU A 166 8.37 8.36 -16.53
N GLU A 167 8.96 8.67 -17.69
CA GLU A 167 9.57 9.95 -17.99
C GLU A 167 8.57 11.10 -17.78
N THR A 168 7.35 10.94 -18.30
CA THR A 168 6.28 11.94 -18.14
C THR A 168 5.94 12.17 -16.66
N ILE A 169 5.93 11.10 -15.85
CA ILE A 169 5.71 11.19 -14.41
C ILE A 169 6.91 11.86 -13.72
N CYS A 170 8.13 11.48 -14.07
CA CYS A 170 9.38 12.04 -13.55
C CYS A 170 9.46 13.56 -13.78
N GLN A 171 9.01 14.05 -14.93
CA GLN A 171 8.93 15.49 -15.22
C GLN A 171 7.99 16.25 -14.28
N SER A 172 6.97 15.60 -13.73
CA SER A 172 6.09 16.19 -12.71
C SER A 172 6.67 16.04 -11.30
N VAL A 173 7.25 14.88 -10.98
CA VAL A 173 7.77 14.57 -9.64
C VAL A 173 9.05 15.35 -9.32
N LYS A 174 9.89 15.68 -10.32
CA LYS A 174 11.13 16.44 -10.12
C LYS A 174 10.95 17.76 -9.36
N ASN A 175 9.82 18.45 -9.60
CA ASN A 175 9.50 19.73 -8.98
C ASN A 175 8.59 19.60 -7.75
N SER A 176 8.08 18.41 -7.45
CA SER A 176 7.17 18.20 -6.33
C SER A 176 7.91 18.32 -4.99
N ALA A 177 7.34 19.09 -4.07
CA ALA A 177 7.96 19.31 -2.76
C ALA A 177 7.63 18.19 -1.76
N ASN A 178 6.42 17.62 -1.85
CA ASN A 178 5.86 16.81 -0.78
C ASN A 178 5.85 15.30 -1.06
N ILE A 179 6.10 14.87 -2.30
CA ILE A 179 6.15 13.44 -2.63
C ILE A 179 7.42 12.85 -2.04
N LYS A 180 7.24 11.99 -1.02
CA LYS A 180 8.30 11.28 -0.30
C LYS A 180 8.49 9.86 -0.81
N SER A 181 7.42 9.19 -1.23
CA SER A 181 7.46 7.77 -1.61
C SER A 181 6.87 7.55 -2.99
N ILE A 182 7.60 6.83 -3.85
CA ILE A 182 7.13 6.40 -5.16
C ILE A 182 7.28 4.90 -5.35
N ASN A 183 6.26 4.27 -5.94
CA ASN A 183 6.25 2.84 -6.20
C ASN A 183 5.82 2.53 -7.63
N PHE A 184 6.77 2.00 -8.41
CA PHE A 184 6.61 1.55 -9.79
C PHE A 184 6.92 0.04 -9.93
N THR A 185 6.50 -0.75 -8.95
CA THR A 185 6.67 -2.21 -8.96
C THR A 185 6.01 -2.82 -10.19
N GLY A 186 6.73 -3.53 -11.04
CA GLY A 186 6.17 -4.26 -12.18
C GLY A 186 5.49 -3.39 -13.24
N CYS A 187 6.09 -2.25 -13.58
CA CYS A 187 5.57 -1.28 -14.55
C CYS A 187 6.13 -1.43 -15.97
N ASN A 188 6.82 -2.55 -16.24
CA ASN A 188 7.52 -2.84 -17.49
C ASN A 188 8.62 -1.82 -17.79
N LEU A 189 9.42 -1.49 -16.77
CA LEU A 189 10.51 -0.52 -16.87
C LEU A 189 11.81 -1.20 -17.28
N THR A 190 12.62 -0.48 -18.04
CA THR A 190 13.99 -0.86 -18.39
C THR A 190 15.00 0.00 -17.63
N TRP A 191 16.28 -0.16 -17.94
CA TRP A 191 17.35 0.71 -17.45
C TRP A 191 17.11 2.20 -17.74
N ARG A 192 16.41 2.54 -18.84
CA ARG A 192 16.06 3.93 -19.18
C ARG A 192 15.08 4.52 -18.16
N GLY A 193 14.09 3.73 -17.73
CA GLY A 193 13.19 4.13 -16.66
C GLY A 193 13.92 4.41 -15.34
N ALA A 194 14.90 3.58 -15.00
CA ALA A 194 15.76 3.81 -13.83
C ALA A 194 16.63 5.06 -13.99
N GLU A 195 17.17 5.32 -15.18
CA GLU A 195 17.92 6.54 -15.49
C GLU A 195 17.08 7.81 -15.32
N HIS A 196 15.81 7.82 -15.77
CA HIS A 196 14.91 8.95 -15.53
C HIS A 196 14.70 9.23 -14.04
N LEU A 197 14.57 8.19 -13.20
CA LEU A 197 14.46 8.34 -11.75
C LEU A 197 15.78 8.81 -11.11
N ALA A 198 16.92 8.29 -11.57
CA ALA A 198 18.23 8.77 -11.13
C ALA A 198 18.42 10.26 -11.46
N ASN A 199 17.97 10.71 -12.63
CA ASN A 199 18.01 12.13 -13.02
C ASN A 199 17.09 13.00 -12.16
N VAL A 200 15.92 12.48 -11.74
CA VAL A 200 15.05 13.17 -10.76
C VAL A 200 15.78 13.33 -9.42
N LEU A 201 16.47 12.28 -8.94
CA LEU A 201 17.26 12.34 -7.71
C LEU A 201 18.38 13.36 -7.82
N LYS A 202 19.18 13.34 -8.89
CA LYS A 202 20.25 14.34 -9.14
C LYS A 202 19.69 15.77 -9.11
N HIS A 203 18.55 16.01 -9.76
CA HIS A 203 17.91 17.33 -9.76
C HIS A 203 17.43 17.77 -8.37
N GLN A 204 16.79 16.86 -7.62
CA GLN A 204 16.33 17.16 -6.26
C GLN A 204 17.51 17.36 -5.29
N ALA A 205 18.57 16.58 -5.42
CA ALA A 205 19.80 16.74 -4.63
C ALA A 205 20.41 18.14 -4.85
N MET A 206 20.60 18.55 -6.11
CA MET A 206 21.13 19.89 -6.44
C MET A 206 20.29 21.02 -5.85
N LYS A 207 18.96 20.92 -5.95
CA LYS A 207 18.05 21.92 -5.37
C LYS A 207 18.22 22.02 -3.84
N ARG A 208 18.30 20.87 -3.16
CA ARG A 208 18.44 20.83 -1.70
C ARG A 208 19.81 21.24 -1.22
N HIS A 209 20.89 20.91 -1.94
CA HIS A 209 22.21 21.45 -1.63
C HIS A 209 22.18 22.98 -1.63
N GLY A 210 21.48 23.59 -2.59
CA GLY A 210 21.23 25.04 -2.59
C GLY A 210 20.48 25.52 -1.34
N GLU A 211 19.38 24.87 -0.97
CA GLU A 211 18.60 25.22 0.23
C GLU A 211 19.42 25.05 1.53
N ALA A 212 20.13 23.93 1.66
CA ALA A 212 21.00 23.61 2.79
C ALA A 212 22.18 24.60 2.90
N TRP A 213 22.74 25.01 1.76
CA TRP A 213 23.81 26.01 1.72
C TRP A 213 23.31 27.39 2.19
N VAL A 214 22.12 27.80 1.76
CA VAL A 214 21.48 29.06 2.23
C VAL A 214 21.24 29.04 3.74
N GLU A 215 20.74 27.92 4.29
CA GLU A 215 20.56 27.79 5.75
C GLU A 215 21.91 27.79 6.49
N SER A 216 22.94 27.16 5.94
CA SER A 216 24.29 27.12 6.54
C SER A 216 24.93 28.51 6.61
N LEU A 217 24.73 29.36 5.60
CA LEU A 217 25.19 30.76 5.62
C LEU A 217 24.54 31.59 6.74
N ARG A 218 23.38 31.15 7.26
CA ARG A 218 22.68 31.80 8.37
C ARG A 218 23.06 31.22 9.72
N TYR A 219 24.16 30.47 9.81
CA TYR A 219 24.60 29.74 10.99
C TYR A 219 23.54 28.75 11.53
N ARG A 220 22.59 28.33 10.68
CA ARG A 220 21.60 27.31 11.02
C ARG A 220 22.10 25.95 10.56
N ARG A 221 21.79 24.91 11.33
CA ARG A 221 21.96 23.54 10.88
C ARG A 221 20.78 23.19 9.97
N PRO A 222 21.03 22.82 8.69
CA PRO A 222 19.94 22.41 7.81
C PRO A 222 19.29 21.14 8.37
N ASP A 223 17.99 21.19 8.62
CA ASP A 223 17.22 20.00 8.98
C ASP A 223 16.94 19.17 7.71
N LEU A 224 17.79 18.18 7.46
CA LEU A 224 17.72 17.31 6.29
C LEU A 224 16.41 16.50 6.24
N ASP A 225 15.78 16.23 7.38
CA ASP A 225 14.57 15.43 7.45
C ASP A 225 13.33 16.25 7.06
N CYS A 226 13.34 17.56 7.32
CA CYS A 226 12.26 18.48 6.91
C CYS A 226 12.33 18.91 5.43
N MET A 227 13.42 18.64 4.71
CA MET A 227 13.57 19.07 3.31
C MET A 227 12.67 18.31 2.32
N ALA A 228 12.19 19.00 1.30
CA ALA A 228 11.28 18.47 0.29
C ALA A 228 11.84 17.26 -0.52
N GLY A 229 10.98 16.38 -1.03
CA GLY A 229 11.26 15.40 -2.09
C GLY A 229 11.54 13.95 -1.65
N LEU A 230 12.03 13.13 -2.59
CA LEU A 230 11.97 11.67 -2.49
C LEU A 230 12.83 11.09 -1.34
N ARG A 231 12.22 10.15 -0.61
CA ARG A 231 12.81 9.39 0.51
C ARG A 231 12.78 7.88 0.27
N ARG A 232 11.79 7.39 -0.47
CA ARG A 232 11.66 5.98 -0.86
C ARG A 232 11.35 5.81 -2.34
N ILE A 233 12.10 4.93 -3.00
CA ILE A 233 11.82 4.49 -4.37
C ILE A 233 11.67 2.97 -4.38
N THR A 234 10.57 2.49 -4.95
CA THR A 234 10.31 1.05 -5.12
C THR A 234 10.16 0.72 -6.61
N LEU A 235 11.06 -0.13 -7.12
CA LEU A 235 11.14 -0.57 -8.52
C LEU A 235 11.05 -2.09 -8.69
N ASN A 236 10.56 -2.79 -7.67
CA ASN A 236 10.50 -4.26 -7.64
C ASN A 236 9.86 -4.86 -8.92
N CYS A 237 10.28 -6.07 -9.29
CA CYS A 237 9.73 -6.82 -10.42
C CYS A 237 9.85 -6.12 -11.80
N ASN A 238 10.89 -5.30 -12.01
CA ASN A 238 11.24 -4.76 -13.33
C ASN A 238 12.56 -5.36 -13.80
N THR A 239 12.51 -6.55 -14.41
CA THR A 239 13.70 -7.36 -14.73
C THR A 239 14.64 -6.74 -15.76
N LEU A 240 14.16 -5.79 -16.55
CA LEU A 240 14.95 -5.11 -17.59
C LEU A 240 15.68 -3.86 -17.08
N VAL A 241 15.56 -3.53 -15.79
CA VAL A 241 16.36 -2.47 -15.15
C VAL A 241 17.84 -2.83 -15.20
N GLY A 242 18.19 -4.08 -14.84
CA GLY A 242 19.52 -4.64 -14.98
C GLY A 242 20.63 -3.87 -14.26
N ASP A 243 21.87 -4.20 -14.62
CA ASP A 243 23.06 -3.56 -14.06
C ASP A 243 23.20 -2.09 -14.46
N GLN A 244 22.75 -1.73 -15.66
CA GLN A 244 22.81 -0.35 -16.13
C GLN A 244 21.89 0.56 -15.31
N GLY A 245 20.69 0.12 -14.97
CA GLY A 245 19.82 0.86 -14.06
C GLY A 245 20.37 0.93 -12.64
N ALA A 246 20.99 -0.15 -12.15
CA ALA A 246 21.68 -0.15 -10.85
C ALA A 246 22.86 0.83 -10.81
N ARG A 247 23.64 0.91 -11.89
CA ARG A 247 24.74 1.89 -12.05
C ARG A 247 24.24 3.33 -12.08
N ALA A 248 23.14 3.60 -12.79
CA ALA A 248 22.53 4.93 -12.80
C ALA A 248 22.13 5.38 -11.38
N PHE A 249 21.58 4.48 -10.56
CA PHE A 249 21.34 4.76 -9.15
C PHE A 249 22.63 4.91 -8.34
N ALA A 250 23.63 4.06 -8.55
CA ALA A 250 24.92 4.17 -7.86
C ALA A 250 25.57 5.56 -8.05
N GLU A 251 25.59 6.06 -9.29
CA GLU A 251 26.14 7.38 -9.62
C GLU A 251 25.44 8.53 -8.89
N CYS A 252 24.12 8.48 -8.72
CA CYS A 252 23.41 9.55 -8.01
C CYS A 252 23.40 9.37 -6.50
N LEU A 253 23.38 8.13 -6.02
CA LEU A 253 23.34 7.85 -4.58
C LEU A 253 24.67 8.11 -3.89
N GLY A 254 25.81 8.06 -4.59
CA GLY A 254 27.11 8.38 -4.00
C GLY A 254 27.15 9.77 -3.36
N GLU A 255 26.43 10.74 -3.94
CA GLU A 255 26.36 12.14 -3.48
C GLU A 255 25.03 12.48 -2.78
N ASP A 256 24.00 11.65 -2.94
CA ASP A 256 22.67 11.93 -2.37
C ASP A 256 22.64 11.75 -0.84
N LEU A 257 22.15 12.77 -0.14
CA LEU A 257 22.08 12.80 1.32
C LEU A 257 20.65 12.58 1.87
N TRP A 258 19.67 12.21 1.03
CA TRP A 258 18.25 12.27 1.42
C TRP A 258 17.48 10.97 1.22
N LEU A 259 17.78 10.18 0.19
CA LEU A 259 17.10 8.93 -0.06
C LEU A 259 17.41 7.94 1.06
N LYS A 260 16.35 7.50 1.77
CA LYS A 260 16.48 6.58 2.91
C LYS A 260 16.24 5.14 2.51
N ALA A 261 15.45 4.90 1.45
CA ALA A 261 15.06 3.55 1.04
C ALA A 261 15.01 3.37 -0.49
N LEU A 262 15.67 2.32 -0.98
CA LEU A 262 15.63 1.87 -2.38
C LEU A 262 15.30 0.38 -2.45
N ASP A 263 14.17 0.04 -3.08
CA ASP A 263 13.75 -1.33 -3.31
C ASP A 263 13.90 -1.70 -4.80
N MET A 264 14.75 -2.70 -5.08
CA MET A 264 15.04 -3.21 -6.41
C MET A 264 15.00 -4.75 -6.44
N GLN A 265 13.98 -5.34 -5.81
CA GLN A 265 13.80 -6.79 -5.82
C GLN A 265 13.46 -7.28 -7.22
N GLN A 266 14.08 -8.38 -7.66
CA GLN A 266 13.78 -8.99 -8.97
C GLN A 266 13.87 -7.97 -10.12
N CYS A 267 14.97 -7.21 -10.15
CA CYS A 267 15.27 -6.19 -11.15
C CYS A 267 16.32 -6.63 -12.20
N GLY A 268 16.73 -7.90 -12.17
CA GLY A 268 17.72 -8.44 -13.12
C GLY A 268 19.14 -7.97 -12.85
N ILE A 269 19.45 -7.59 -11.60
CA ILE A 269 20.77 -7.10 -11.19
C ILE A 269 21.73 -8.29 -11.02
N SER A 270 22.95 -8.16 -11.55
CA SER A 270 24.05 -9.10 -11.39
C SER A 270 25.09 -8.58 -10.39
N ASN A 271 26.16 -9.35 -10.20
CA ASN A 271 27.31 -8.95 -9.41
C ASN A 271 27.89 -7.59 -9.81
N ASP A 272 27.85 -7.22 -11.08
CA ASP A 272 28.45 -5.95 -11.53
C ASP A 272 27.61 -4.73 -11.14
N GLY A 273 26.28 -4.79 -11.28
CA GLY A 273 25.40 -3.74 -10.78
C GLY A 273 25.42 -3.66 -9.25
N ALA A 274 25.51 -4.80 -8.58
CA ALA A 274 25.63 -4.86 -7.12
C ALA A 274 26.97 -4.29 -6.60
N LYS A 275 28.09 -4.49 -7.32
CA LYS A 275 29.37 -3.83 -7.02
C LYS A 275 29.28 -2.32 -7.18
N SER A 276 28.69 -1.83 -8.27
CA SER A 276 28.49 -0.38 -8.47
C SER A 276 27.69 0.24 -7.31
N LEU A 277 26.62 -0.42 -6.85
CA LEU A 277 25.88 0.02 -5.66
C LEU A 277 26.74 -0.01 -4.39
N LEU A 278 27.55 -1.05 -4.20
CA LEU A 278 28.43 -1.16 -3.04
C LEU A 278 29.46 -0.02 -3.00
N ASP A 279 30.05 0.32 -4.14
CA ASP A 279 31.01 1.40 -4.27
C ASP A 279 30.37 2.76 -3.94
N ALA A 280 29.16 3.03 -4.44
CA ALA A 280 28.39 4.22 -4.10
C ALA A 280 28.04 4.30 -2.60
N PHE A 281 27.76 3.16 -1.97
CA PHE A 281 27.52 3.13 -0.53
C PHE A 281 28.78 3.29 0.29
N GLN A 282 29.99 3.32 -0.27
CA GLN A 282 31.17 3.69 0.52
C GLN A 282 31.08 5.15 0.97
N SER A 283 30.64 6.06 0.10
CA SER A 283 30.45 7.49 0.40
C SER A 283 29.07 7.80 1.02
N ASN A 284 28.01 7.10 0.60
CA ASN A 284 26.67 7.37 1.11
C ASN A 284 26.50 6.91 2.58
N THR A 285 26.01 7.81 3.44
CA THR A 285 25.75 7.56 4.86
C THR A 285 24.27 7.68 5.24
N THR A 286 23.39 7.89 4.26
CA THR A 286 22.00 8.33 4.47
C THR A 286 20.98 7.26 4.12
N LEU A 287 21.31 6.36 3.19
CA LEU A 287 20.45 5.26 2.79
C LEU A 287 20.48 4.16 3.86
N VAL A 288 19.30 3.83 4.39
CA VAL A 288 19.11 2.87 5.51
C VAL A 288 18.50 1.55 5.03
N ILE A 289 17.78 1.56 3.90
CA ILE A 289 17.13 0.37 3.35
C ILE A 289 17.54 0.20 1.89
N LEU A 290 18.17 -0.95 1.60
CA LEU A 290 18.42 -1.42 0.25
C LEU A 290 17.85 -2.83 0.09
N ASP A 291 16.83 -2.97 -0.75
CA ASP A 291 16.23 -4.28 -1.00
C ASP A 291 16.54 -4.80 -2.40
N VAL A 292 17.64 -5.53 -2.52
CA VAL A 292 18.08 -6.20 -3.76
C VAL A 292 17.78 -7.70 -3.75
N ARG A 293 16.86 -8.17 -2.89
CA ARG A 293 16.49 -9.60 -2.81
C ARG A 293 15.86 -10.08 -4.11
N LYS A 294 15.84 -11.41 -4.33
CA LYS A 294 15.29 -12.03 -5.55
C LYS A 294 16.00 -11.61 -6.85
N ASN A 295 17.25 -11.14 -6.77
CA ASN A 295 18.15 -11.04 -7.90
C ASN A 295 19.10 -12.24 -7.85
N PRO A 296 18.87 -13.30 -8.64
CA PRO A 296 19.61 -14.56 -8.53
C PRO A 296 21.06 -14.48 -9.01
N LEU A 297 21.42 -13.41 -9.73
CA LEU A 297 22.75 -13.19 -10.29
C LEU A 297 23.69 -12.45 -9.33
N ILE A 298 23.23 -12.15 -8.10
CA ILE A 298 24.07 -11.53 -7.06
C ILE A 298 24.56 -12.61 -6.09
N ASP A 299 25.88 -12.70 -5.95
CA ASP A 299 26.54 -13.62 -5.03
C ASP A 299 26.13 -13.32 -3.59
N HIS A 300 25.95 -14.38 -2.80
CA HIS A 300 25.60 -14.26 -1.39
C HIS A 300 26.61 -13.46 -0.56
N THR A 301 27.90 -13.53 -0.91
CA THR A 301 28.97 -12.77 -0.25
C THR A 301 28.81 -11.27 -0.50
N LEU A 302 28.47 -10.88 -1.73
CA LEU A 302 28.25 -9.49 -2.11
C LEU A 302 26.95 -8.94 -1.50
N MET A 303 25.88 -9.74 -1.50
CA MET A 303 24.63 -9.42 -0.79
C MET A 303 24.86 -9.13 0.69
N LYS A 304 25.69 -9.95 1.35
CA LYS A 304 26.06 -9.77 2.77
C LYS A 304 26.81 -8.45 2.97
N LYS A 305 27.82 -8.16 2.16
CA LYS A 305 28.58 -6.90 2.21
C LYS A 305 27.69 -5.67 2.01
N LEU A 306 26.80 -5.70 1.02
CA LEU A 306 25.81 -4.63 0.78
C LEU A 306 24.92 -4.41 2.00
N THR A 307 24.39 -5.51 2.55
CA THR A 307 23.51 -5.45 3.72
C THR A 307 24.24 -4.89 4.94
N GLU A 308 25.46 -5.35 5.21
CA GLU A 308 26.29 -4.85 6.31
C GLU A 308 26.60 -3.36 6.16
N ARG A 309 27.00 -2.91 4.95
CA ARG A 309 27.32 -1.51 4.71
C ARG A 309 26.11 -0.58 4.89
N VAL A 310 24.93 -1.00 4.43
CA VAL A 310 23.68 -0.23 4.58
C VAL A 310 23.21 -0.23 6.03
N LEU A 311 23.37 -1.34 6.76
CA LEU A 311 23.02 -1.43 8.17
C LEU A 311 23.85 -0.49 9.05
N MET A 312 25.10 -0.18 8.68
CA MET A 312 25.91 0.82 9.40
C MET A 312 25.25 2.21 9.45
N ASN A 313 24.42 2.56 8.46
CA ASN A 313 23.70 3.84 8.42
C ASN A 313 22.46 3.84 9.34
N GLY A 314 21.96 2.66 9.77
CA GLY A 314 20.71 2.48 10.50
C GLY A 314 20.80 2.48 12.03
N ASN A 315 21.97 2.77 12.61
CA ASN A 315 22.20 2.72 14.06
C ASN A 315 21.55 3.86 14.86
N SER A 316 20.91 4.83 14.21
CA SER A 316 20.10 5.86 14.87
C SER A 316 18.73 5.30 15.22
N ALA A 317 18.41 5.25 16.52
CA ALA A 317 17.17 4.68 17.06
C ALA A 317 15.92 5.20 16.32
N SER A 318 15.07 4.27 15.87
CA SER A 318 13.78 4.47 15.17
C SER A 318 13.86 4.95 13.70
N SER A 319 14.19 4.04 12.78
CA SER A 319 13.96 4.30 11.35
C SER A 319 12.45 4.39 11.06
N GLU A 320 11.96 5.56 10.64
CA GLU A 320 10.59 5.76 10.12
C GLU A 320 10.28 4.80 8.96
N TYR A 321 11.32 4.46 8.20
CA TYR A 321 11.26 3.58 7.05
C TYR A 321 11.35 2.13 7.51
N LYS A 322 10.33 1.35 7.18
CA LYS A 322 10.29 -0.11 7.42
C LYS A 322 10.65 -0.86 6.14
N TRP A 323 11.26 -2.03 6.30
CA TRP A 323 11.41 -2.97 5.19
C TRP A 323 10.03 -3.32 4.64
N LEU A 324 9.84 -3.21 3.32
CA LEU A 324 8.62 -3.70 2.70
C LEU A 324 8.62 -5.23 2.85
N THR A 325 7.58 -5.74 3.49
CA THR A 325 7.39 -7.18 3.60
C THR A 325 7.11 -7.70 2.20
N SER A 326 7.83 -8.73 1.77
CA SER A 326 7.57 -9.37 0.48
C SER A 326 6.08 -9.68 0.35
N PRO A 327 5.40 -9.40 -0.79
CA PRO A 327 4.04 -9.90 -1.00
C PRO A 327 4.07 -11.41 -0.73
N SER A 328 3.30 -11.84 0.27
CA SER A 328 3.53 -13.07 1.01
C SER A 328 3.51 -14.32 0.13
N LYS A 329 4.27 -15.34 0.56
CA LYS A 329 4.28 -16.71 0.03
C LYS A 329 2.93 -17.45 0.20
N ASP A 330 1.83 -16.77 0.55
CA ASP A 330 0.53 -17.40 0.82
C ASP A 330 -0.23 -17.86 -0.43
N VAL A 331 0.33 -17.68 -1.63
CA VAL A 331 -0.25 -18.17 -2.88
C VAL A 331 0.08 -19.65 -3.17
N PHE A 332 1.01 -20.28 -2.46
CA PHE A 332 1.40 -21.67 -2.73
C PHE A 332 1.56 -22.54 -1.47
N LYS A 333 0.49 -22.68 -0.68
CA LYS A 333 0.29 -23.92 0.08
C LYS A 333 -0.67 -24.81 -0.70
N PRO A 334 -0.26 -25.98 -1.21
CA PRO A 334 -1.21 -26.94 -1.76
C PRO A 334 -2.08 -27.42 -0.61
N LYS A 335 -3.31 -26.92 -0.53
CA LYS A 335 -4.34 -27.53 0.32
C LYS A 335 -4.49 -28.98 -0.15
N SER A 336 -4.20 -29.93 0.73
CA SER A 336 -4.44 -31.35 0.47
C SER A 336 -5.91 -31.55 0.12
N LYS A 337 -6.19 -31.77 -1.17
CA LYS A 337 -7.54 -32.01 -1.66
C LYS A 337 -8.02 -33.35 -1.10
N LYS A 338 -9.01 -33.31 -0.20
CA LYS A 338 -9.83 -34.49 0.12
C LYS A 338 -10.54 -34.91 -1.17
N ARG A 339 -10.19 -36.07 -1.73
CA ARG A 339 -10.89 -36.64 -2.88
C ARG A 339 -12.12 -37.39 -2.37
N THR A 340 -13.31 -36.99 -2.82
CA THR A 340 -14.52 -37.82 -2.75
C THR A 340 -14.63 -38.54 -4.08
N ILE A 341 -14.56 -39.88 -4.06
CA ILE A 341 -14.81 -40.71 -5.25
C ILE A 341 -16.31 -41.03 -5.25
N VAL A 342 -17.00 -40.71 -6.35
CA VAL A 342 -18.40 -41.12 -6.59
C VAL A 342 -18.34 -42.35 -7.50
N LEU A 343 -18.76 -43.49 -6.98
CA LEU A 343 -18.89 -44.72 -7.76
C LEU A 343 -20.27 -44.75 -8.42
N GLY A 344 -20.30 -44.69 -9.75
CA GLY A 344 -21.34 -45.20 -10.67
C GLY A 344 -22.82 -44.87 -10.42
N ASN A 345 -23.51 -44.40 -11.47
CA ASN A 345 -24.97 -44.28 -11.48
C ASN A 345 -25.62 -45.67 -11.70
N GLY A 346 -25.99 -46.35 -10.62
CA GLY A 346 -26.92 -47.49 -10.62
C GLY A 346 -28.28 -47.10 -10.02
N ARG A 347 -29.37 -47.73 -10.49
CA ARG A 347 -30.79 -47.40 -10.22
C ARG A 347 -31.27 -47.47 -8.75
N LYS A 348 -30.39 -47.52 -7.74
CA LYS A 348 -30.77 -47.43 -6.31
C LYS A 348 -29.72 -46.66 -5.49
N GLY A 349 -29.82 -45.32 -5.49
CA GLY A 349 -29.18 -44.42 -4.49
C GLY A 349 -27.67 -44.17 -4.62
N LYS A 350 -27.23 -42.92 -4.37
CA LYS A 350 -25.82 -42.52 -4.38
C LYS A 350 -25.16 -42.83 -3.03
N ALA A 351 -24.18 -43.74 -3.00
CA ALA A 351 -23.32 -43.96 -1.84
C ALA A 351 -22.04 -43.11 -1.95
N THR A 352 -21.70 -42.34 -0.90
CA THR A 352 -20.43 -41.59 -0.81
C THR A 352 -19.71 -41.96 0.48
N ILE A 353 -18.48 -42.47 0.37
CA ILE A 353 -17.60 -42.75 1.51
C ILE A 353 -16.49 -41.70 1.55
N ARG A 354 -16.27 -41.07 2.72
CA ARG A 354 -15.17 -40.14 2.96
C ARG A 354 -14.00 -40.89 3.58
N ILE A 355 -12.95 -41.14 2.82
CA ILE A 355 -11.70 -41.74 3.34
C ILE A 355 -10.74 -40.61 3.74
N GLY A 356 -10.48 -40.44 5.03
CA GLY A 356 -9.47 -39.52 5.54
C GLY A 356 -8.12 -40.23 5.71
N LEU A 357 -7.12 -39.88 4.90
CA LEU A 357 -5.72 -40.24 5.16
C LEU A 357 -5.13 -39.25 6.17
N SER A 358 -4.95 -39.70 7.41
CA SER A 358 -4.22 -38.99 8.46
C SER A 358 -2.71 -39.16 8.26
N SER A 359 -1.99 -38.08 7.97
CA SER A 359 -0.53 -38.07 8.02
C SER A 359 -0.07 -38.09 9.48
N LYS A 360 0.61 -39.16 9.89
CA LYS A 360 1.26 -39.30 11.20
C LYS A 360 2.35 -38.22 11.38
N LYS A 361 2.32 -37.49 12.49
CA LYS A 361 3.50 -36.81 13.08
C LYS A 361 4.07 -37.71 14.19
N PRO A 362 5.39 -37.67 14.44
CA PRO A 362 6.04 -38.60 15.36
C PRO A 362 5.72 -38.25 16.82
N ILE A 363 5.64 -39.31 17.63
CA ILE A 363 5.36 -39.32 19.07
C ILE A 363 6.65 -39.03 19.84
N GLN A 364 6.60 -38.10 20.79
CA GLN A 364 7.48 -38.12 21.98
C GLN A 364 6.61 -38.42 23.22
N PRO A 365 7.10 -39.17 24.21
CA PRO A 365 6.26 -39.74 25.26
C PRO A 365 6.15 -38.85 26.51
N GLY A 366 4.92 -38.74 27.01
CA GLY A 366 4.59 -38.93 28.43
C GLY A 366 4.69 -37.73 29.37
N LYS A 367 3.54 -37.14 29.72
CA LYS A 367 2.90 -37.26 31.05
C LYS A 367 1.51 -36.59 31.05
N SER A 368 0.62 -37.15 31.85
CA SER A 368 -0.85 -37.04 31.84
C SER A 368 -1.37 -35.95 32.81
N PRO A 369 -2.69 -35.82 33.12
CA PRO A 369 -3.46 -34.60 32.85
C PRO A 369 -4.02 -33.90 34.10
N SER A 370 -4.31 -32.59 34.06
CA SER A 370 -5.46 -32.01 34.78
C SER A 370 -5.75 -30.54 34.40
N ASP A 371 -7.05 -30.25 34.42
CA ASP A 371 -7.73 -28.99 34.75
C ASP A 371 -7.74 -27.76 33.83
N LYS A 372 -8.99 -27.42 33.45
CA LYS A 372 -9.46 -26.06 33.19
C LYS A 372 -9.12 -25.18 34.38
N ASP A 373 -8.53 -24.01 34.17
CA ASP A 373 -9.04 -22.75 34.72
C ASP A 373 -8.22 -21.51 34.32
N SER A 374 -8.97 -20.43 34.11
CA SER A 374 -8.62 -19.01 34.27
C SER A 374 -7.18 -18.53 34.07
N TYR A 375 -6.98 -17.68 33.06
CA TYR A 375 -5.82 -16.80 32.95
C TYR A 375 -5.79 -15.82 34.13
N SER A 376 -4.78 -15.93 35.00
CA SER A 376 -4.43 -14.91 35.99
C SER A 376 -2.95 -14.52 35.80
N PRO A 377 -2.62 -13.24 35.56
CA PRO A 377 -1.23 -12.80 35.47
C PRO A 377 -0.58 -12.85 36.86
N LYS A 378 0.69 -13.29 36.91
CA LYS A 378 1.49 -13.33 38.16
C LYS A 378 1.60 -11.91 38.76
N PRO A 379 1.49 -11.75 40.09
CA PRO A 379 1.55 -10.44 40.73
C PRO A 379 2.95 -9.83 40.60
N LEU A 380 2.98 -8.54 40.23
CA LEU A 380 4.20 -7.74 40.16
C LEU A 380 4.68 -7.37 41.57
N PRO A 381 6.00 -7.22 41.79
CA PRO A 381 6.54 -6.78 43.08
C PRO A 381 6.17 -5.31 43.37
N PRO A 382 6.13 -4.90 44.66
CA PRO A 382 5.90 -3.50 45.04
C PRO A 382 6.95 -2.58 44.40
N GLY A 383 6.50 -1.54 43.70
CA GLY A 383 7.37 -0.54 43.04
C GLY A 383 7.52 -0.68 41.52
N ALA A 384 6.96 -1.73 40.90
CA ALA A 384 6.94 -1.84 39.43
C ALA A 384 5.89 -0.90 38.79
N TYR A 385 6.20 -0.32 37.63
CA TYR A 385 5.24 0.48 36.86
C TYR A 385 4.03 -0.39 36.46
N GLY A 386 2.82 0.00 36.91
CA GLY A 386 1.60 -0.81 36.74
C GLY A 386 1.25 -1.72 37.92
N PHE A 387 1.96 -1.65 39.04
CA PHE A 387 1.59 -2.32 40.29
C PHE A 387 0.28 -1.73 40.87
N LEU A 388 -0.77 -2.56 40.96
CA LEU A 388 -1.99 -2.24 41.69
C LEU A 388 -2.02 -3.02 43.02
N PRO A 389 -2.17 -2.35 44.18
CA PRO A 389 -2.38 -3.02 45.45
C PRO A 389 -3.64 -3.89 45.41
N TRP A 390 -3.57 -5.13 45.92
CA TRP A 390 -4.66 -6.11 45.85
C TRP A 390 -6.00 -5.60 46.41
N ARG A 391 -5.95 -4.75 47.45
CA ARG A 391 -7.12 -4.08 48.04
C ARG A 391 -7.85 -3.13 47.07
N THR A 392 -7.16 -2.60 46.07
CA THR A 392 -7.72 -1.72 45.03
C THR A 392 -8.35 -2.52 43.88
N ALA A 393 -7.74 -3.66 43.52
CA ALA A 393 -8.26 -4.56 42.48
C ALA A 393 -9.56 -5.27 42.89
N GLU A 394 -9.72 -5.59 44.18
CA GLU A 394 -10.92 -6.23 44.72
C GLU A 394 -12.13 -5.28 44.74
N ARG A 395 -11.88 -3.98 44.94
CA ARG A 395 -12.91 -2.92 44.93
C ARG A 395 -13.41 -2.60 43.52
N ALA A 396 -12.59 -2.80 42.48
CA ALA A 396 -12.95 -2.60 41.08
C ALA A 396 -13.85 -3.71 40.49
N LYS A 397 -13.91 -4.90 41.12
CA LYS A 397 -14.73 -6.04 40.65
C LYS A 397 -16.21 -5.98 41.07
N ARG A 398 -16.63 -4.98 41.86
CA ARG A 398 -17.98 -4.95 42.46
C ARG A 398 -19.01 -4.00 41.81
N CYS A 399 -18.66 -3.18 40.81
CA CYS A 399 -19.65 -2.26 40.21
C CYS A 399 -19.51 -2.14 38.67
N ARG A 400 -20.35 -2.89 37.94
CA ARG A 400 -21.11 -2.46 36.73
C ARG A 400 -21.86 -3.64 36.12
N GLY A 401 -22.97 -4.00 36.75
CA GLY A 401 -24.12 -4.60 36.08
C GLY A 401 -25.31 -3.71 36.39
N PHE A 402 -25.99 -3.21 35.37
CA PHE A 402 -27.33 -2.64 35.49
C PHE A 402 -28.19 -3.17 34.34
N PRO A 403 -29.37 -3.75 34.63
CA PRO A 403 -30.43 -4.03 33.66
C PRO A 403 -31.42 -2.85 33.52
N VAL A 404 -32.36 -3.03 32.59
CA VAL A 404 -33.30 -2.09 31.93
C VAL A 404 -34.66 -1.97 32.65
N ASP A 405 -35.29 -0.77 32.52
CA ASP A 405 -36.70 -0.32 32.71
C ASP A 405 -37.41 -0.59 34.08
N ASP A 406 -38.29 0.25 34.64
CA ASP A 406 -39.45 0.91 34.03
C ASP A 406 -40.07 2.03 34.94
N THR A 407 -40.80 2.96 34.30
CA THR A 407 -41.84 3.95 34.73
C THR A 407 -41.88 4.64 36.14
N ARG A 408 -41.99 5.99 36.15
CA ARG A 408 -43.19 6.80 36.56
C ARG A 408 -42.87 8.30 36.84
N GLU A 409 -43.67 9.15 36.19
CA GLU A 409 -44.27 10.45 36.60
C GLU A 409 -43.43 11.69 37.01
N LEU A 410 -43.74 12.80 36.31
CA LEU A 410 -43.51 14.24 36.59
C LEU A 410 -44.24 14.73 37.89
N PRO A 411 -44.18 16.00 38.40
CA PRO A 411 -43.74 17.27 37.77
C PRO A 411 -42.99 18.32 38.65
N MET A 412 -42.51 19.38 37.97
CA MET A 412 -42.35 20.81 38.36
C MET A 412 -41.86 21.25 39.77
N LYS A 413 -40.87 22.18 39.80
CA LYS A 413 -41.05 23.56 40.31
C LYS A 413 -39.82 24.47 40.09
N PHE A 414 -40.13 25.77 40.09
CA PHE A 414 -39.40 26.97 39.70
C PHE A 414 -38.31 27.48 40.69
N GLN A 415 -37.47 28.38 40.15
CA GLN A 415 -36.80 29.56 40.76
C GLN A 415 -35.78 29.34 41.89
N VAL A 416 -34.57 29.90 41.74
CA VAL A 416 -34.22 31.32 41.91
C VAL A 416 -33.18 31.71 40.86
#